data_AF-A0A957KR08-F1
#
_entry.id   AF-A0A957KR08-F1
#
_cell.length_a   1.000
_cell.length_b   1.000
_cell.length_c   1.000
_cell.angle_alpha   90.00
_cell.angle_beta   90.00
_cell.angle_gamma   90.00
#
_symmetry.space_group_name_H-M   'P 1'
#
loop_
_entity.id
_entity.type
_entity.pdbx_description
1 polymer ?
#
loop_
_entity_poly.entity_id
_entity_poly.type
_entity_poly.pdbx_seq_one_letter_code
_entity_poly.pdbx_strand_id
1 'polypeptide(L)'
;MEQVNERSTAYLTVTFKDKTGAAQQPTTASYRIDDVATGTQIRADTDLTPGTSVEITLTPVDNAVVSPRLEVEKHVVTVTGTYGEDDAVRAQYVYEVVNLQAA
;
A
#
# COMPACT_ATOMS: atom_id res chain seq x y z
N MET A 1 1.86 7.12 7.42
CA MET A 1 2.91 7.80 6.62
C MET A 1 2.20 8.71 5.64
N GLU A 2 2.68 9.94 5.46
CA GLU A 2 2.03 10.92 4.58
C GLU A 2 2.83 11.13 3.29
N GLN A 3 4.17 11.12 3.38
CA GLN A 3 5.05 11.42 2.25
C GLN A 3 6.36 10.61 2.31
N VAL A 4 6.91 10.27 1.15
CA VAL A 4 8.19 9.59 0.95
C VAL A 4 8.93 10.20 -0.24
N ASN A 5 10.27 10.22 -0.22
CA ASN A 5 11.04 10.65 -1.38
C ASN A 5 11.08 9.55 -2.44
N GLU A 6 11.12 9.95 -3.70
CA GLU A 6 11.30 9.01 -4.80
C GLU A 6 12.50 8.10 -4.57
N ARG A 7 12.36 6.80 -4.90
CA ARG A 7 13.41 5.77 -4.77
C ARG A 7 13.96 5.62 -3.35
N SER A 8 13.17 5.95 -2.33
CA SER A 8 13.50 5.67 -0.93
C SER A 8 12.61 4.57 -0.35
N THR A 9 13.09 3.91 0.70
CA THR A 9 12.32 2.89 1.43
C THR A 9 11.35 3.55 2.40
N ALA A 10 10.15 2.99 2.51
CA ALA A 10 9.15 3.38 3.50
C ALA A 10 8.54 2.15 4.20
N TYR A 11 7.94 2.38 5.36
CA TYR A 11 7.32 1.33 6.18
C TYR A 11 5.86 1.69 6.46
N LEU A 12 4.96 0.80 6.07
CA LEU A 12 3.52 0.94 6.28
C LEU A 12 3.04 -0.14 7.25
N THR A 13 2.60 0.27 8.44
CA THR A 13 1.93 -0.62 9.38
C THR A 13 0.45 -0.70 9.06
N VAL A 14 -0.05 -1.93 8.92
CA VAL A 14 -1.45 -2.24 8.62
C VAL A 14 -2.02 -3.08 9.74
N THR A 15 -3.11 -2.62 10.33
CA THR A 15 -3.87 -3.38 11.33
C THR A 15 -5.14 -3.92 10.71
N PHE A 16 -5.32 -5.23 10.79
CA PHE A 16 -6.50 -5.92 10.30
C PHE A 16 -7.59 -5.92 11.38
N LYS A 17 -8.81 -5.57 10.98
CA LYS A 17 -9.96 -5.46 11.87
C LYS A 17 -11.13 -6.28 11.36
N ASP A 18 -11.85 -6.90 12.29
CA ASP A 18 -13.10 -7.60 12.00
C ASP A 18 -14.27 -6.63 11.79
N LYS A 19 -15.45 -7.19 11.53
CA LYS A 19 -16.71 -6.44 11.37
C LYS A 19 -17.15 -5.62 12.59
N THR A 20 -16.57 -5.88 13.77
CA THR A 20 -16.83 -5.16 15.02
C THR A 20 -15.78 -4.05 15.27
N GLY A 21 -14.75 -3.97 14.42
CA GLY A 21 -13.64 -3.04 14.56
C GLY A 21 -12.52 -3.55 15.48
N ALA A 22 -12.63 -4.78 16.00
CA ALA A 22 -11.61 -5.39 16.84
C ALA A 22 -10.45 -5.92 15.98
N ALA A 23 -9.22 -5.83 16.50
CA ALA A 23 -8.06 -6.35 15.79
C ALA A 23 -8.16 -7.88 15.66
N GLN A 24 -8.19 -8.38 14.43
CA GLN A 24 -8.32 -9.81 14.14
C GLN A 24 -7.47 -10.16 12.92
N GLN A 25 -6.72 -11.26 13.04
CA GLN A 25 -5.95 -11.83 11.95
C GLN A 25 -6.88 -12.43 10.88
N PRO A 26 -6.70 -12.09 9.59
CA PRO A 26 -7.41 -12.72 8.50
C PRO A 26 -6.80 -14.09 8.15
N THR A 27 -7.55 -14.93 7.44
CA THR A 27 -7.09 -16.23 6.92
C THR A 27 -6.04 -16.07 5.84
N THR A 28 -6.22 -15.09 4.94
CA THR A 28 -5.24 -14.68 3.94
C THR A 28 -5.16 -13.17 3.86
N ALA A 29 -4.02 -12.64 3.42
CA ALA A 29 -3.83 -11.22 3.20
C ALA A 29 -2.95 -10.99 1.97
N SER A 30 -3.27 -9.96 1.20
CA SER A 30 -2.46 -9.50 0.06
C SER A 30 -2.45 -7.99 -0.01
N TYR A 31 -1.50 -7.44 -0.75
CA TYR A 31 -1.48 -6.03 -1.10
C TYR A 31 -1.06 -5.77 -2.54
N ARG A 32 -1.54 -4.65 -3.08
CA ARG A 32 -1.21 -4.12 -4.41
C ARG A 32 -0.88 -2.64 -4.27
N ILE A 33 -0.01 -2.13 -5.16
CA ILE A 33 0.33 -0.71 -5.21
C ILE A 33 0.01 -0.18 -6.60
N ASP A 34 -0.70 0.93 -6.64
CA ASP A 34 -1.09 1.63 -7.86
C ASP A 34 -0.76 3.13 -7.76
N ASP A 35 -0.40 3.74 -8.87
CA ASP A 35 -0.42 5.20 -9.00
C ASP A 35 -1.89 5.66 -9.11
N VAL A 36 -2.25 6.63 -8.27
CA VAL A 36 -3.62 7.12 -8.15
C VAL A 36 -4.04 7.91 -9.38
N ALA A 37 -3.13 8.66 -10.00
CA ALA A 37 -3.47 9.56 -11.10
C ALA A 37 -3.71 8.80 -12.42
N THR A 38 -2.87 7.82 -12.72
CA THR A 38 -2.89 7.08 -13.98
C THR A 38 -3.57 5.71 -13.86
N GLY A 39 -3.74 5.19 -12.63
CA GLY A 39 -4.15 3.81 -12.40
C GLY A 39 -3.08 2.79 -12.77
N THR A 40 -1.84 3.24 -13.01
CA THR A 40 -0.72 2.37 -13.35
C THR A 40 -0.40 1.46 -12.18
N GLN A 41 -0.33 0.16 -12.45
CA GLN A 41 0.10 -0.80 -11.46
C GLN A 41 1.60 -0.67 -11.21
N ILE A 42 1.97 -0.35 -9.98
CA ILE A 42 3.36 -0.28 -9.52
C ILE A 42 3.82 -1.64 -9.00
N ARG A 43 2.95 -2.31 -8.25
CA ARG A 43 3.18 -3.66 -7.72
C ARG A 43 1.91 -4.50 -7.91
N ALA A 44 2.09 -5.70 -8.46
CA ALA A 44 1.02 -6.70 -8.54
C ALA A 44 0.61 -7.21 -7.15
N ASP A 45 -0.56 -7.84 -7.05
CA ASP A 45 -0.97 -8.53 -5.84
C ASP A 45 0.16 -9.42 -5.29
N THR A 46 0.55 -9.12 -4.06
CA THR A 46 1.63 -9.77 -3.34
C THR A 46 1.06 -10.32 -2.03
N ASP A 47 1.25 -11.62 -1.80
CA ASP A 47 0.81 -12.27 -0.58
C ASP A 47 1.57 -11.75 0.65
N LEU A 48 0.84 -11.62 1.75
CA LEU A 48 1.38 -11.29 3.06
C LEU A 48 1.19 -12.49 3.98
N THR A 49 2.14 -12.72 4.89
CA THR A 49 1.89 -13.59 6.04
C THR A 49 0.87 -12.89 6.96
N PRO A 50 -0.33 -13.44 7.16
CA PRO A 50 -1.35 -12.75 7.95
C PRO A 50 -0.96 -12.62 9.43
N GLY A 51 -1.32 -11.50 10.03
CA GLY A 51 -1.27 -11.23 11.46
C GLY A 51 -2.37 -10.25 11.84
N THR A 52 -2.52 -9.92 13.12
CA THR A 52 -3.41 -8.83 13.54
C THR A 52 -2.86 -7.47 13.11
N SER A 53 -1.54 -7.36 13.01
CA SER A 53 -0.83 -6.23 12.42
C SER A 53 0.33 -6.75 11.58
N VAL A 54 0.57 -6.12 10.43
CA VAL A 54 1.68 -6.43 9.53
C VAL A 54 2.40 -5.15 9.15
N GLU A 55 3.70 -5.24 8.93
CA GLU A 55 4.48 -4.15 8.33
C GLU A 55 4.77 -4.49 6.88
N ILE A 56 4.40 -3.58 5.98
CA ILE A 56 4.73 -3.66 4.55
C ILE A 56 5.92 -2.75 4.32
N THR A 57 7.02 -3.33 3.84
CA THR A 57 8.17 -2.56 3.37
C THR A 57 7.92 -2.11 1.93
N LEU A 58 7.76 -0.80 1.73
CA LEU A 58 7.68 -0.18 0.41
C LEU A 58 9.10 0.06 -0.09
N THR A 59 9.49 -0.64 -1.15
CA THR A 59 10.84 -0.61 -1.68
C THR A 59 11.11 0.65 -2.50
N PRO A 60 12.38 0.97 -2.80
CA PRO A 60 12.71 2.04 -3.74
C PRO A 60 12.02 1.94 -5.11
N VAL A 61 11.73 0.73 -5.59
CA VAL A 61 11.01 0.52 -6.85
C VAL A 61 9.53 0.88 -6.70
N ASP A 62 8.92 0.57 -5.55
CA ASP A 62 7.52 0.92 -5.27
C ASP A 62 7.31 2.43 -5.13
N ASN A 63 8.37 3.15 -4.76
CA ASN A 63 8.36 4.60 -4.58
C ASN A 63 9.08 5.31 -5.73
N ALA A 64 9.19 4.69 -6.90
CA ALA A 64 9.62 5.38 -8.11
C ALA A 64 8.44 6.16 -8.71
N VAL A 65 8.68 7.40 -9.13
CA VAL A 65 7.65 8.24 -9.77
C VAL A 65 7.34 7.67 -11.16
N VAL A 66 6.06 7.50 -11.49
CA VAL A 66 5.62 7.06 -12.82
C VAL A 66 5.61 8.22 -13.80
N SER A 67 5.23 9.41 -13.33
CA SER A 67 5.09 10.63 -14.12
C SER A 67 6.20 11.64 -13.81
N PRO A 68 7.35 11.63 -14.51
CA PRO A 68 8.54 12.40 -14.13
C PRO A 68 8.39 13.92 -14.21
N ARG A 69 7.28 14.41 -14.78
CA ARG A 69 6.96 15.85 -14.85
C ARG A 69 6.23 16.37 -13.60
N LEU A 70 5.73 15.49 -12.75
CA LEU A 70 5.05 15.88 -11.52
C LEU A 70 6.08 16.05 -10.41
N GLU A 71 5.98 17.14 -9.65
CA GLU A 71 6.78 17.35 -8.44
C GLU A 71 6.40 16.35 -7.33
N VAL A 72 5.12 15.94 -7.30
CA VAL A 72 4.57 14.98 -6.34
C VAL A 72 3.61 14.04 -7.06
N GLU A 73 3.75 12.73 -6.82
CA GLU A 73 2.84 11.67 -7.26
C GLU A 73 2.12 11.05 -6.05
N LYS A 74 0.93 10.49 -6.25
CA LYS A 74 0.18 9.81 -5.18
C LYS A 74 0.11 8.33 -5.48
N HIS A 75 0.62 7.52 -4.57
CA HIS A 75 0.49 6.07 -4.64
C HIS A 75 -0.55 5.61 -3.62
N VAL A 76 -1.24 4.52 -3.95
CA VAL A 76 -2.17 3.86 -3.03
C VAL A 76 -1.77 2.41 -2.82
N VAL A 77 -1.59 2.03 -1.55
CA VAL A 77 -1.47 0.63 -1.15
C VAL A 77 -2.86 0.14 -0.82
N THR A 78 -3.37 -0.78 -1.63
CA THR A 78 -4.63 -1.49 -1.34
C THR A 78 -4.29 -2.80 -0.66
N VAL A 79 -4.76 -2.98 0.57
CA VAL A 79 -4.57 -4.22 1.33
C VAL A 79 -5.89 -4.93 1.46
N THR A 80 -5.89 -6.22 1.11
CA THR A 80 -7.05 -7.10 1.25
C THR A 80 -6.77 -8.12 2.33
N GLY A 81 -7.64 -8.23 3.34
CA GLY A 81 -7.65 -9.31 4.31
C GLY A 81 -8.93 -10.13 4.18
N THR A 82 -8.81 -11.44 4.01
CA THR A 82 -9.95 -12.36 3.83
C THR A 82 -10.14 -13.21 5.09
N TYR A 83 -11.34 -13.18 5.67
CA TYR A 83 -11.73 -13.91 6.88
C TYR A 83 -12.56 -15.17 6.58
N GLY A 84 -13.14 -15.27 5.37
CA GLY A 84 -13.94 -16.41 4.90
C GLY A 84 -14.26 -16.28 3.41
N GLU A 85 -14.97 -17.25 2.84
CA GLU A 85 -15.27 -17.32 1.39
C GLU A 85 -15.95 -16.04 0.85
N ASP A 86 -16.81 -15.42 1.65
CA ASP A 86 -17.54 -14.18 1.32
C ASP A 86 -17.25 -13.04 2.30
N ASP A 87 -16.16 -13.12 3.07
CA ASP A 87 -15.78 -12.11 4.06
C ASP A 87 -14.37 -11.59 3.79
N ALA A 88 -14.28 -10.42 3.15
CA ALA A 88 -13.03 -9.74 2.88
C ALA A 88 -13.13 -8.25 3.13
N VAL A 89 -12.12 -7.71 3.82
CA VAL A 89 -11.97 -6.27 4.08
C VAL A 89 -10.87 -5.73 3.18
N ARG A 90 -11.17 -4.63 2.48
CA ARG A 90 -10.19 -3.87 1.69
C ARG A 90 -9.95 -2.51 2.31
N ALA A 91 -8.69 -2.20 2.59
CA ALA A 91 -8.25 -0.91 3.11
C ALA A 91 -7.29 -0.25 2.12
N GLN A 92 -7.38 1.07 2.00
CA GLN A 92 -6.50 1.86 1.14
C GLN A 92 -5.66 2.82 1.98
N TYR A 93 -4.36 2.83 1.70
CA TYR A 93 -3.39 3.72 2.33
C TYR A 93 -2.74 4.56 1.24
N VAL A 94 -3.14 5.82 1.14
CA VAL A 94 -2.62 6.78 0.16
C VAL A 94 -1.43 7.52 0.75
N TYR A 95 -0.36 7.68 -0.03
CA TYR A 95 0.81 8.46 0.34
C TYR A 95 1.39 9.20 -0.85
N GLU A 96 2.16 10.25 -0.57
CA GLU A 96 2.81 11.08 -1.59
C GLU A 96 4.25 10.64 -1.84
N VAL A 97 4.66 10.60 -3.11
CA VAL A 97 6.03 10.38 -3.55
C VAL A 97 6.58 11.68 -4.11
N VAL A 98 7.60 12.24 -3.46
CA VAL A 98 8.26 13.48 -3.89
C VAL A 98 9.28 13.18 -4.97
N ASN A 99 9.11 13.79 -6.13
CA ASN A 99 10.01 13.67 -7.25
C ASN A 99 11.25 14.53 -7.02
N LEU A 100 12.42 13.89 -6.86
CA LEU A 100 13.69 14.58 -6.64
C LEU A 100 14.35 15.06 -7.94
N GLN A 101 13.77 14.75 -9.10
CA GLN A 101 14.28 15.12 -10.43
C GLN A 101 13.51 16.29 -11.07
N ALA A 102 12.34 16.63 -10.55
CA ALA A 102 11.52 17.75 -11.02
C ALA A 102 11.83 19.09 -10.33
N ALA A 103 12.78 19.10 -9.39
CA ALA A 103 13.24 20.27 -8.64
C ALA A 103 14.30 21.10 -9.39
#